data_AF-A0A845MSQ4-F1
#
_entry.id   AF-A0A845MSQ4-F1
#
_cell.length_a   1.000
_cell.length_b   1.000
_cell.length_c   1.000
_cell.angle_alpha   90.00
_cell.angle_beta   90.00
_cell.angle_gamma   90.00
#
_symmetry.space_group_name_H-M   'P 1'
#
loop_
_entity.id
_entity.type
_entity.pdbx_description
1 polymer ?
#
loop_
_entity_poly.entity_id
_entity_poly.type
_entity_poly.pdbx_seq_one_letter_code
_entity_poly.pdbx_strand_id
1 'polypeptide(L)'
;MKATLHTLVAALLILLLGACDSTDAPVPDTAPETLTQNGIAAAQWQQQSRQQFEQAAANWQQALVSLEQAPTDTSLATLRDALSSWYQTFTAQSLLLNARACQLDQQALLSRIDTWPLYPGYIDAMPQWPESGLISDPYLELNRKTLRIQHGATDPAEASLGFAAMFVVLNGTGDTPKALDHFQGDESNAPRRRSYLKLAGEQILADYQALLSSDIPLTGNDLDCAVRQLQQRHQLLADSADNDDELVIPPTVRNTVNDKLQTSLQGLPDDVANHWEELQPGIIDAIAASTKEGWLPITAWRESQSE
;
A
#
# COMPACT_ATOMS: atom_id res chain seq x y z
N MET A 1 -8.61 66.31 7.58
CA MET A 1 -7.55 67.35 7.41
C MET A 1 -6.39 66.93 8.28
N LYS A 2 -5.15 66.78 7.76
CA LYS A 2 -4.07 67.82 7.77
C LYS A 2 -3.85 68.38 9.18
N ALA A 3 -2.67 68.36 9.80
CA ALA A 3 -1.26 68.26 9.36
C ALA A 3 -0.41 67.70 10.55
N THR A 4 0.67 66.90 10.46
CA THR A 4 2.05 67.20 9.98
C THR A 4 2.65 68.50 10.53
N LEU A 5 3.92 68.65 10.96
CA LEU A 5 5.09 67.76 11.14
C LEU A 5 6.26 68.57 11.80
N HIS A 6 7.32 67.89 12.26
CA HIS A 6 8.70 68.40 12.51
C HIS A 6 8.86 69.44 13.67
N THR A 7 10.02 69.78 14.24
CA THR A 7 11.48 69.72 13.92
C THR A 7 12.34 69.51 15.20
N LEU A 8 13.65 69.17 15.25
CA LEU A 8 14.65 68.45 14.42
C LEU A 8 16.03 68.52 15.20
N VAL A 9 17.06 67.74 14.82
CA VAL A 9 18.54 67.93 15.07
C VAL A 9 19.26 67.32 16.31
N ALA A 10 20.41 66.68 16.00
CA ALA A 10 21.63 66.36 16.78
C ALA A 10 21.57 65.40 17.98
N ALA A 11 22.51 64.47 18.27
CA ALA A 11 23.79 63.96 17.73
C ALA A 11 24.89 63.94 18.81
N LEU A 12 25.48 62.74 19.01
CA LEU A 12 26.85 62.45 19.51
C LEU A 12 27.36 63.13 20.82
N LEU A 13 27.62 62.34 21.88
CA LEU A 13 28.97 62.16 22.47
C LEU A 13 29.04 61.04 23.56
N ILE A 14 29.39 59.83 23.10
CA ILE A 14 30.41 58.87 23.57
C ILE A 14 31.11 59.06 24.96
N LEU A 15 31.37 57.90 25.65
CA LEU A 15 32.34 57.60 26.76
C LEU A 15 31.95 58.07 28.20
N LEU A 16 32.06 57.31 29.31
CA LEU A 16 32.97 56.20 29.71
C LEU A 16 32.44 55.33 30.90
N LEU A 17 32.95 54.08 30.99
CA LEU A 17 33.21 53.23 32.20
C LEU A 17 32.04 52.68 33.06
N GLY A 18 32.12 51.37 33.42
CA GLY A 18 31.56 50.90 34.70
C GLY A 18 31.17 49.44 34.92
N ALA A 19 32.06 48.46 34.65
CA ALA A 19 32.16 47.15 35.33
C ALA A 19 30.98 46.12 35.40
N CYS A 20 31.31 44.86 35.04
CA CYS A 20 30.83 43.59 35.63
C CYS A 20 29.32 43.22 35.56
N ASP A 21 28.92 41.95 35.64
CA ASP A 21 29.56 40.64 35.38
C ASP A 21 28.44 39.59 35.45
N SER A 22 28.28 38.75 34.42
CA SER A 22 27.55 37.46 34.44
C SER A 22 27.59 36.87 33.02
N THR A 23 28.26 35.73 32.88
CA THR A 23 28.30 34.99 31.60
C THR A 23 27.11 34.04 31.54
N ASP A 24 25.99 34.47 30.96
CA ASP A 24 24.93 33.56 30.52
C ASP A 24 25.16 33.21 29.05
N ALA A 25 25.61 31.97 28.82
CA ALA A 25 25.58 31.38 27.49
C ALA A 25 24.12 31.05 27.11
N PRO A 26 23.73 31.13 25.83
CA PRO A 26 22.41 30.69 25.40
C PRO A 26 22.30 29.18 25.63
N VAL A 27 21.41 28.78 26.54
CA VAL A 27 21.00 27.38 26.71
C VAL A 27 20.38 26.92 25.38
N PRO A 28 20.87 25.83 24.75
CA PRO A 28 20.19 25.26 23.59
C PRO A 28 18.80 24.77 24.02
N ASP A 29 17.78 25.04 23.23
CA ASP A 29 16.49 24.35 23.37
C ASP A 29 16.71 22.86 23.10
N THR A 30 16.87 22.09 24.18
CA THR A 30 16.87 20.62 24.10
C THR A 30 15.45 20.18 23.77
N ALA A 31 15.19 19.99 22.46
CA ALA A 31 14.06 19.18 22.03
C ALA A 31 14.11 17.83 22.76
N PRO A 32 12.96 17.25 23.17
CA PRO A 32 12.96 16.06 24.03
C PRO A 32 13.57 14.85 23.31
N GLU A 33 14.81 14.51 23.66
CA GLU A 33 15.60 13.36 23.17
C GLU A 33 15.01 11.99 23.54
N THR A 34 13.84 11.95 24.19
CA THR A 34 13.19 10.74 24.71
C THR A 34 12.33 9.99 23.68
N LEU A 35 12.16 10.53 22.46
CA LEU A 35 11.44 9.84 21.37
C LEU A 35 12.35 9.07 20.40
N THR A 36 13.67 9.15 20.56
CA THR A 36 14.64 8.77 19.50
C THR A 36 15.48 7.52 19.77
N GLN A 37 15.47 6.93 20.97
CA GLN A 37 16.38 5.80 21.27
C GLN A 37 15.97 4.44 20.69
N ASN A 38 14.68 4.21 20.41
CA ASN A 38 14.17 2.92 19.90
C ASN A 38 13.47 3.06 18.52
N GLY A 39 13.75 4.15 17.80
CA GLY A 39 13.08 4.52 16.56
C GLY A 39 13.88 4.14 15.32
N ILE A 40 13.41 3.13 14.58
CA ILE A 40 13.98 2.69 13.31
C ILE A 40 13.59 3.70 12.22
N ALA A 41 14.58 4.39 11.64
CA ALA A 41 14.34 5.35 10.57
C ALA A 41 13.89 4.64 9.28
N ALA A 42 12.69 4.98 8.79
CA ALA A 42 12.10 4.36 7.59
C ALA A 42 11.79 5.36 6.46
N ALA A 43 12.15 6.64 6.61
CA ALA A 43 11.75 7.71 5.68
C ALA A 43 12.26 7.49 4.25
N GLN A 44 13.53 7.08 4.07
CA GLN A 44 14.10 6.81 2.74
C GLN A 44 13.45 5.56 2.10
N TRP A 45 13.28 4.49 2.88
CA TRP A 45 12.59 3.27 2.44
C TRP A 45 11.15 3.57 1.98
N GLN A 46 10.43 4.39 2.74
CA GLN A 46 9.09 4.86 2.43
C GLN A 46 9.04 5.73 1.17
N GLN A 47 9.96 6.68 1.02
CA GLN A 47 10.04 7.55 -0.16
C GLN A 47 10.31 6.73 -1.44
N GLN A 48 11.27 5.82 -1.40
CA GLN A 48 11.59 4.94 -2.53
C GLN A 48 10.43 4.02 -2.87
N SER A 49 9.80 3.40 -1.86
CA SER A 49 8.64 2.54 -2.05
C SER A 49 7.48 3.28 -2.73
N ARG A 50 7.18 4.49 -2.24
CA ARG A 50 6.18 5.38 -2.80
C ARG A 50 6.45 5.72 -4.26
N GLN A 51 7.67 6.13 -4.60
CA GLN A 51 8.04 6.46 -5.99
C GLN A 51 7.84 5.27 -6.94
N GLN A 52 8.26 4.06 -6.53
CA GLN A 52 8.09 2.84 -7.33
C GLN A 52 6.60 2.51 -7.54
N PHE A 53 5.79 2.56 -6.48
CA PHE A 53 4.37 2.26 -6.54
C PHE A 53 3.59 3.29 -7.36
N GLU A 54 3.85 4.58 -7.16
CA GLU A 54 3.19 5.67 -7.90
C GLU A 54 3.58 5.65 -9.39
N GLN A 55 4.82 5.27 -9.74
CA GLN A 55 5.22 5.05 -11.13
C GLN A 55 4.51 3.84 -11.76
N ALA A 56 4.36 2.73 -11.04
CA ALA A 56 3.63 1.57 -11.52
C ALA A 56 2.12 1.86 -11.69
N ALA A 57 1.52 2.61 -10.76
CA ALA A 57 0.15 3.12 -10.86
C ALA A 57 -0.04 4.01 -12.10
N ALA A 58 0.89 4.94 -12.36
CA ALA A 58 0.86 5.81 -13.52
C ALA A 58 0.98 5.03 -14.84
N ASN A 59 1.83 4.01 -14.90
CA ASN A 59 1.96 3.12 -16.05
C ASN A 59 0.63 2.38 -16.33
N TRP A 60 -0.02 1.86 -15.28
CA TRP A 60 -1.33 1.20 -15.40
C TRP A 60 -2.45 2.15 -15.83
N GLN A 61 -2.51 3.36 -15.26
CA GLN A 61 -3.46 4.40 -15.67
C GLN A 61 -3.27 4.80 -17.14
N GLN A 62 -2.02 4.95 -17.60
CA GLN A 62 -1.74 5.24 -19.00
C GLN A 62 -2.12 4.08 -19.93
N ALA A 63 -1.94 2.82 -19.49
CA ALA A 63 -2.40 1.66 -20.25
C ALA A 63 -3.93 1.61 -20.39
N LEU A 64 -4.68 2.01 -19.35
CA LEU A 64 -6.14 2.09 -19.40
C LEU A 64 -6.61 3.17 -20.38
N VAL A 65 -5.98 4.36 -20.34
CA VAL A 65 -6.25 5.43 -21.32
C VAL A 65 -5.94 4.98 -22.76
N SER A 66 -4.86 4.21 -22.96
CA SER A 66 -4.54 3.65 -24.28
C SER A 66 -5.59 2.64 -24.77
N LEU A 67 -6.12 1.79 -23.89
CA LEU A 67 -7.23 0.88 -24.21
C LEU A 67 -8.53 1.64 -24.54
N GLU A 68 -8.82 2.72 -23.83
CA GLU A 68 -9.99 3.59 -24.09
C GLU A 68 -9.89 4.31 -25.44
N GLN A 69 -8.69 4.76 -25.84
CA GLN A 69 -8.47 5.51 -27.09
C GLN A 69 -8.32 4.61 -28.32
N ALA A 70 -7.73 3.43 -28.17
CA ALA A 70 -7.40 2.52 -29.28
C ALA A 70 -7.59 1.04 -28.86
N PRO A 71 -8.85 0.58 -28.67
CA PRO A 71 -9.13 -0.77 -28.21
C PRO A 71 -8.61 -1.82 -29.19
N THR A 72 -7.62 -2.58 -28.73
CA THR A 72 -6.92 -3.65 -29.44
C THR A 72 -6.45 -4.70 -28.45
N ASP A 73 -6.26 -5.95 -28.89
CA ASP A 73 -5.72 -7.01 -28.03
C ASP A 73 -4.36 -6.62 -27.42
N THR A 74 -3.52 -5.90 -28.18
CA THR A 74 -2.25 -5.34 -27.70
C THR A 74 -2.45 -4.35 -26.55
N SER A 75 -3.41 -3.42 -26.66
CA SER A 75 -3.70 -2.45 -25.58
C SER A 75 -4.26 -3.13 -24.33
N LEU A 76 -5.07 -4.18 -24.49
CA LEU A 76 -5.63 -4.96 -23.39
C LEU A 76 -4.56 -5.83 -22.70
N ALA A 77 -3.66 -6.45 -23.47
CA ALA A 77 -2.49 -7.14 -22.93
C ALA A 77 -1.61 -6.17 -22.13
N THR A 78 -1.31 -4.99 -22.69
CA THR A 78 -0.53 -3.93 -22.01
C THR A 78 -1.15 -3.53 -20.67
N LEU A 79 -2.49 -3.42 -20.60
CA LEU A 79 -3.20 -3.11 -19.36
C LEU A 79 -3.09 -4.21 -18.29
N ARG A 80 -3.15 -5.49 -18.71
CA ARG A 80 -2.97 -6.65 -17.83
C ARG A 80 -1.55 -6.76 -17.29
N ASP A 81 -0.56 -6.55 -18.15
CA ASP A 81 0.85 -6.59 -17.79
C ASP A 81 1.18 -5.45 -16.80
N ALA A 82 0.64 -4.25 -17.05
CA ALA A 82 0.78 -3.12 -16.13
C ALA A 82 0.12 -3.38 -14.76
N LEU A 83 -1.07 -4.03 -14.71
CA LEU A 83 -1.70 -4.38 -13.43
C LEU A 83 -0.89 -5.43 -12.67
N SER A 84 -0.37 -6.43 -13.40
CA SER A 84 0.48 -7.49 -12.85
C SER A 84 1.77 -6.91 -12.28
N SER A 85 2.42 -5.99 -13.00
CA SER A 85 3.61 -5.27 -12.54
C SER A 85 3.32 -4.40 -11.31
N TRP A 86 2.20 -3.67 -11.30
CA TRP A 86 1.81 -2.85 -10.15
C TRP A 86 1.53 -3.68 -8.90
N TYR A 87 0.86 -4.84 -9.05
CA TYR A 87 0.63 -5.76 -7.95
C TYR A 87 1.94 -6.39 -7.42
N GLN A 88 2.89 -6.71 -8.31
CA GLN A 88 4.23 -7.16 -7.90
C GLN A 88 4.99 -6.09 -7.11
N THR A 89 4.91 -4.81 -7.51
CA THR A 89 5.49 -3.69 -6.76
C THR A 89 4.85 -3.54 -5.38
N PHE A 90 3.52 -3.60 -5.29
CA PHE A 90 2.78 -3.60 -4.03
C PHE A 90 3.23 -4.74 -3.10
N THR A 91 3.21 -5.98 -3.61
CA THR A 91 3.50 -7.18 -2.81
C THR A 91 4.96 -7.22 -2.36
N ALA A 92 5.91 -6.73 -3.17
CA ALA A 92 7.30 -6.59 -2.77
C ALA A 92 7.52 -5.60 -1.61
N GLN A 93 6.58 -4.69 -1.34
CA GLN A 93 6.62 -3.70 -0.27
C GLN A 93 5.82 -4.14 0.98
N SER A 94 5.34 -5.39 1.02
CA SER A 94 4.40 -5.85 2.05
C SER A 94 4.90 -5.65 3.48
N LEU A 95 6.20 -5.84 3.77
CA LEU A 95 6.73 -5.62 5.13
C LEU A 95 6.53 -4.15 5.59
N LEU A 96 6.93 -3.16 4.78
CA LEU A 96 6.73 -1.74 5.09
C LEU A 96 5.26 -1.41 5.28
N LEU A 97 4.42 -1.89 4.35
CA LEU A 97 2.99 -1.59 4.36
C LEU A 97 2.28 -2.17 5.57
N ASN A 98 2.63 -3.41 5.97
CA ASN A 98 2.10 -4.01 7.19
C ASN A 98 2.65 -3.32 8.44
N ALA A 99 3.92 -2.91 8.48
CA ALA A 99 4.49 -2.18 9.62
C ALA A 99 3.80 -0.82 9.83
N ARG A 100 3.54 -0.08 8.75
CA ARG A 100 2.76 1.16 8.80
C ARG A 100 1.30 0.92 9.17
N ALA A 101 0.67 -0.14 8.64
CA ALA A 101 -0.68 -0.51 9.00
C ALA A 101 -0.81 -0.93 10.49
N CYS A 102 0.21 -1.58 11.05
CA CYS A 102 0.31 -1.87 12.49
C CYS A 102 0.48 -0.57 13.31
N GLN A 103 1.46 0.27 12.95
CA GLN A 103 1.77 1.50 13.67
C GLN A 103 0.60 2.49 13.74
N LEU A 104 -0.18 2.59 12.66
CA LEU A 104 -1.24 3.60 12.50
C LEU A 104 -2.66 3.06 12.73
N ASP A 105 -2.81 1.78 13.09
CA ASP A 105 -4.09 1.05 13.14
C ASP A 105 -4.89 1.13 11.82
N GLN A 106 -4.20 0.87 10.71
CA GLN A 106 -4.72 1.00 9.33
C GLN A 106 -4.84 -0.33 8.59
N GLN A 107 -4.93 -1.45 9.30
CA GLN A 107 -5.08 -2.79 8.69
C GLN A 107 -6.32 -2.88 7.77
N ALA A 108 -7.40 -2.18 8.08
CA ALA A 108 -8.57 -2.09 7.21
C ALA A 108 -8.31 -1.37 5.87
N LEU A 109 -7.35 -0.44 5.80
CA LEU A 109 -6.94 0.18 4.53
C LEU A 109 -6.11 -0.81 3.70
N LEU A 110 -5.15 -1.48 4.33
CA LEU A 110 -4.30 -2.46 3.66
C LEU A 110 -5.10 -3.66 3.15
N SER A 111 -6.03 -4.17 3.97
CA SER A 111 -6.96 -5.25 3.60
C SER A 111 -7.81 -4.88 2.37
N ARG A 112 -8.30 -3.63 2.26
CA ARG A 112 -9.08 -3.16 1.11
C ARG A 112 -8.28 -3.05 -0.20
N ILE A 113 -6.97 -2.80 -0.12
CA ILE A 113 -6.11 -2.79 -1.31
C ILE A 113 -5.94 -4.20 -1.88
N ASP A 114 -5.95 -5.22 -1.03
CA ASP A 114 -5.60 -6.58 -1.41
C ASP A 114 -6.49 -7.64 -0.73
N THR A 115 -7.80 -7.55 -0.95
CA THR A 115 -8.76 -8.52 -0.41
C THR A 115 -8.76 -9.79 -1.27
N TRP A 116 -8.34 -10.91 -0.69
CA TRP A 116 -8.51 -12.25 -1.27
C TRP A 116 -8.52 -13.32 -0.16
N PRO A 117 -9.16 -14.49 -0.39
CA PRO A 117 -10.01 -14.81 -1.54
C PRO A 117 -11.27 -13.92 -1.62
N LEU A 118 -11.94 -13.90 -2.77
CA LEU A 118 -13.16 -13.10 -2.99
C LEU A 118 -14.23 -13.84 -3.80
N TYR A 119 -15.48 -13.41 -3.68
CA TYR A 119 -16.59 -13.85 -4.53
C TYR A 119 -16.56 -13.13 -5.88
N PRO A 120 -16.18 -13.79 -7.00
CA PRO A 120 -15.98 -13.10 -8.27
C PRO A 120 -17.29 -12.56 -8.88
N GLY A 121 -18.40 -13.29 -8.66
CA GLY A 121 -19.74 -12.89 -9.09
C GLY A 121 -20.31 -11.67 -8.35
N TYR A 122 -19.69 -11.27 -7.23
CA TYR A 122 -20.06 -10.05 -6.52
C TYR A 122 -19.63 -8.78 -7.30
N ILE A 123 -18.46 -8.80 -7.94
CA ILE A 123 -17.96 -7.62 -8.67
C ILE A 123 -18.43 -7.56 -10.13
N ASP A 124 -18.40 -8.67 -10.87
CA ASP A 124 -18.67 -8.70 -12.31
C ASP A 124 -19.45 -9.96 -12.73
N ALA A 125 -19.96 -9.93 -13.95
CA ALA A 125 -20.67 -11.02 -14.60
C ALA A 125 -19.82 -12.28 -14.71
N MET A 126 -20.42 -13.41 -14.34
CA MET A 126 -19.88 -14.78 -14.48
C MET A 126 -20.55 -15.49 -15.67
N PRO A 127 -19.92 -16.51 -16.29
CA PRO A 127 -20.50 -17.20 -17.45
C PRO A 127 -21.91 -17.77 -17.21
N GLN A 128 -22.17 -18.28 -16.01
CA GLN A 128 -23.47 -18.81 -15.59
C GLN A 128 -24.44 -17.74 -15.07
N TRP A 129 -23.95 -16.53 -14.76
CA TRP A 129 -24.72 -15.40 -14.23
C TRP A 129 -24.31 -14.09 -14.95
N PRO A 130 -24.73 -13.89 -16.22
CA PRO A 130 -24.26 -12.77 -17.04
C PRO A 130 -24.70 -11.38 -16.55
N GLU A 131 -25.75 -11.34 -15.73
CA GLU A 131 -26.30 -10.12 -15.13
C GLU A 131 -25.82 -9.88 -13.68
N SER A 132 -24.89 -10.71 -13.16
CA SER A 132 -24.43 -10.58 -11.77
C SER A 132 -23.43 -9.44 -11.56
N GLY A 133 -23.34 -9.01 -10.31
CA GLY A 133 -22.28 -8.15 -9.79
C GLY A 133 -22.50 -6.65 -9.93
N LEU A 134 -21.78 -5.88 -9.12
CA LEU A 134 -21.88 -4.41 -9.03
C LEU A 134 -21.69 -3.71 -10.39
N ILE A 135 -20.89 -4.28 -11.29
CA ILE A 135 -20.68 -3.75 -12.64
C ILE A 135 -21.92 -3.93 -13.52
N SER A 136 -22.74 -4.96 -13.31
CA SER A 136 -23.95 -5.22 -14.09
C SER A 136 -25.17 -4.50 -13.55
N ASP A 137 -25.21 -4.16 -12.25
CA ASP A 137 -26.35 -3.46 -11.64
C ASP A 137 -26.56 -2.04 -12.20
N PRO A 138 -27.64 -1.77 -12.96
CA PRO A 138 -27.90 -0.46 -13.54
C PRO A 138 -28.34 0.59 -12.51
N TYR A 139 -28.79 0.17 -11.32
CA TYR A 139 -29.24 1.05 -10.24
C TYR A 139 -28.08 1.48 -9.32
N LEU A 140 -26.97 0.75 -9.32
CA LEU A 140 -25.76 1.15 -8.63
C LEU A 140 -24.99 2.22 -9.42
N GLU A 141 -24.93 3.42 -8.85
CA GLU A 141 -24.01 4.48 -9.27
C GLU A 141 -22.57 4.05 -8.94
N LEU A 142 -21.70 3.92 -9.95
CA LEU A 142 -20.29 3.61 -9.76
C LEU A 142 -19.49 4.89 -9.43
N ASN A 143 -19.10 5.04 -8.18
CA ASN A 143 -18.13 6.03 -7.72
C ASN A 143 -17.30 5.46 -6.56
N ARG A 144 -16.19 6.12 -6.19
CA ARG A 144 -15.31 5.60 -5.12
C ARG A 144 -16.00 5.49 -3.75
N LYS A 145 -17.04 6.29 -3.47
CA LYS A 145 -17.80 6.22 -2.21
C LYS A 145 -18.72 4.99 -2.20
N THR A 146 -19.47 4.74 -3.27
CA THR A 146 -20.35 3.58 -3.36
C THR A 146 -19.55 2.29 -3.37
N LEU A 147 -18.44 2.21 -4.12
CA LEU A 147 -17.54 1.05 -4.08
C LEU A 147 -17.01 0.77 -2.67
N ARG A 148 -16.54 1.78 -1.92
CA ARG A 148 -16.13 1.60 -0.51
C ARG A 148 -17.25 1.19 0.44
N ILE A 149 -18.52 1.54 0.14
CA ILE A 149 -19.68 1.12 0.95
C ILE A 149 -20.03 -0.35 0.66
N GLN A 150 -19.89 -0.79 -0.60
CA GLN A 150 -20.11 -2.17 -1.01
C GLN A 150 -18.97 -3.11 -0.59
N HIS A 151 -17.76 -2.57 -0.35
CA HIS A 151 -16.59 -3.37 -0.03
C HIS A 151 -16.73 -4.09 1.32
N GLY A 152 -16.85 -5.42 1.29
CA GLY A 152 -17.01 -6.23 2.50
C GLY A 152 -18.33 -5.94 3.25
N ALA A 153 -19.38 -5.54 2.53
CA ALA A 153 -20.58 -4.96 3.13
C ALA A 153 -21.40 -5.95 3.97
N THR A 154 -21.49 -7.22 3.53
CA THR A 154 -22.16 -8.30 4.28
C THR A 154 -21.24 -9.48 4.57
N ASP A 155 -20.25 -9.75 3.71
CA ASP A 155 -19.16 -10.70 3.95
C ASP A 155 -17.80 -10.11 3.52
N PRO A 156 -16.69 -10.33 4.26
CA PRO A 156 -15.36 -9.83 3.88
C PRO A 156 -14.88 -10.22 2.47
N ALA A 157 -15.36 -11.34 1.91
CA ALA A 157 -15.04 -11.78 0.55
C ALA A 157 -15.87 -11.07 -0.55
N GLU A 158 -16.83 -10.20 -0.19
CA GLU A 158 -17.52 -9.29 -1.11
C GLU A 158 -16.60 -8.10 -1.52
N ALA A 159 -15.48 -8.43 -2.16
CA ALA A 159 -14.45 -7.47 -2.55
C ALA A 159 -14.88 -6.64 -3.77
N SER A 160 -15.45 -5.47 -3.53
CA SER A 160 -15.74 -4.46 -4.57
C SER A 160 -14.53 -3.62 -5.02
N LEU A 161 -13.36 -3.83 -4.40
CA LEU A 161 -12.16 -2.99 -4.54
C LEU A 161 -10.91 -3.86 -4.34
N GLY A 162 -9.75 -3.29 -4.66
CA GLY A 162 -8.46 -3.94 -4.51
C GLY A 162 -8.00 -4.70 -5.75
N PHE A 163 -6.73 -5.13 -5.74
CA PHE A 163 -6.07 -5.72 -6.90
C PHE A 163 -6.77 -7.00 -7.38
N ALA A 164 -7.16 -7.90 -6.46
CA ALA A 164 -7.80 -9.15 -6.81
C ALA A 164 -9.15 -8.94 -7.55
N ALA A 165 -9.97 -7.99 -7.09
CA ALA A 165 -11.20 -7.60 -7.79
C ALA A 165 -10.92 -7.00 -9.19
N MET A 166 -9.86 -6.19 -9.34
CA MET A 166 -9.43 -5.69 -10.65
C MET A 166 -8.93 -6.80 -11.59
N PHE A 167 -8.25 -7.83 -11.08
CA PHE A 167 -7.87 -9.01 -11.86
C PHE A 167 -9.10 -9.81 -12.30
N VAL A 168 -10.11 -10.00 -11.45
CA VAL A 168 -11.38 -10.65 -11.84
C VAL A 168 -12.09 -9.86 -12.94
N VAL A 169 -12.08 -8.52 -12.89
CA VAL A 169 -12.71 -7.71 -13.95
C VAL A 169 -11.92 -7.77 -15.27
N LEU A 170 -10.58 -7.72 -15.22
CA LEU A 170 -9.76 -7.80 -16.43
C LEU A 170 -9.70 -9.20 -17.06
N ASN A 171 -9.66 -10.25 -16.24
CA ASN A 171 -9.37 -11.61 -16.71
C ASN A 171 -10.58 -12.54 -16.58
N GLY A 172 -11.51 -12.29 -15.65
CA GLY A 172 -12.51 -13.27 -15.25
C GLY A 172 -11.88 -14.40 -14.42
N THR A 173 -12.61 -15.51 -14.32
CA THR A 173 -12.23 -16.69 -13.53
C THR A 173 -12.20 -17.99 -14.35
N GLY A 174 -12.44 -17.91 -15.66
CA GLY A 174 -12.34 -19.06 -16.56
C GLY A 174 -10.91 -19.28 -17.06
N ASP A 175 -10.71 -20.38 -17.81
CA ASP A 175 -9.40 -20.77 -18.35
C ASP A 175 -8.79 -19.73 -19.32
N THR A 176 -9.62 -18.86 -19.90
CA THR A 176 -9.20 -17.80 -20.82
C THR A 176 -9.53 -16.40 -20.26
N PRO A 177 -8.59 -15.44 -20.34
CA PRO A 177 -8.88 -14.05 -20.01
C PRO A 177 -9.99 -13.46 -20.88
N LYS A 178 -10.88 -12.63 -20.31
CA LYS A 178 -11.96 -11.92 -21.04
C LYS A 178 -11.45 -11.29 -22.35
N ALA A 179 -12.12 -11.52 -23.46
CA ALA A 179 -11.70 -10.96 -24.75
C ALA A 179 -11.93 -9.43 -24.84
N LEU A 180 -11.43 -8.80 -25.91
CA LEU A 180 -11.50 -7.35 -26.10
C LEU A 180 -12.93 -6.79 -26.15
N ASP A 181 -13.88 -7.60 -26.64
CA ASP A 181 -15.33 -7.31 -26.67
C ASP A 181 -15.91 -6.95 -25.29
N HIS A 182 -15.40 -7.55 -24.20
CA HIS A 182 -15.79 -7.19 -22.83
C HIS A 182 -15.40 -5.75 -22.42
N PHE A 183 -14.53 -5.08 -23.17
CA PHE A 183 -13.96 -3.77 -22.86
C PHE A 183 -14.12 -2.73 -23.98
N GLN A 184 -14.67 -3.06 -25.15
CA GLN A 184 -14.89 -2.12 -26.25
C GLN A 184 -16.37 -1.88 -26.55
N GLY A 185 -16.66 -0.78 -27.25
CA GLY A 185 -18.03 -0.35 -27.55
C GLY A 185 -18.78 0.23 -26.35
N ASP A 186 -20.03 0.62 -26.63
CA ASP A 186 -20.91 1.34 -25.71
C ASP A 186 -22.20 0.56 -25.34
N GLU A 187 -22.59 -0.42 -26.15
CA GLU A 187 -23.77 -1.28 -25.94
C GLU A 187 -23.40 -2.58 -25.18
N SER A 188 -22.86 -2.46 -23.96
CA SER A 188 -22.69 -3.58 -23.01
C SER A 188 -22.24 -3.07 -21.62
N ASN A 189 -21.82 -3.97 -20.72
CA ASN A 189 -21.10 -3.60 -19.50
C ASN A 189 -19.68 -3.05 -19.74
N ALA A 190 -19.19 -2.98 -20.98
CA ALA A 190 -17.83 -2.51 -21.30
C ALA A 190 -17.52 -1.09 -20.75
N PRO A 191 -18.36 -0.05 -20.95
CA PRO A 191 -18.12 1.27 -20.35
C PRO A 191 -18.12 1.25 -18.81
N ARG A 192 -18.98 0.41 -18.20
CA ARG A 192 -19.01 0.23 -16.73
C ARG A 192 -17.77 -0.48 -16.21
N ARG A 193 -17.22 -1.48 -16.92
CA ARG A 193 -15.90 -2.09 -16.60
C ARG A 193 -14.76 -1.09 -16.67
N ARG A 194 -14.66 -0.31 -17.75
CA ARG A 194 -13.62 0.74 -17.88
C ARG A 194 -13.71 1.77 -16.74
N SER A 195 -14.94 2.23 -16.45
CA SER A 195 -15.22 3.15 -15.34
C SER A 195 -14.87 2.55 -13.97
N TYR A 196 -15.26 1.30 -13.71
CA TYR A 196 -14.91 0.60 -12.49
C TYR A 196 -13.39 0.49 -12.31
N LEU A 197 -12.67 0.02 -13.33
CA LEU A 197 -11.23 -0.18 -13.26
C LEU A 197 -10.52 1.12 -12.86
N LYS A 198 -10.89 2.23 -13.51
CA LYS A 198 -10.40 3.57 -13.17
C LYS A 198 -10.65 3.91 -11.70
N LEU A 199 -11.89 3.78 -11.22
CA LEU A 199 -12.28 4.10 -9.85
C LEU A 199 -11.57 3.22 -8.81
N ALA A 200 -11.38 1.93 -9.11
CA ALA A 200 -10.65 0.99 -8.26
C ALA A 200 -9.16 1.33 -8.18
N GLY A 201 -8.51 1.63 -9.31
CA GLY A 201 -7.12 2.09 -9.35
C GLY A 201 -6.91 3.43 -8.63
N GLU A 202 -7.82 4.39 -8.81
CA GLU A 202 -7.83 5.66 -8.04
C GLU A 202 -8.02 5.46 -6.53
N GLN A 203 -8.69 4.37 -6.12
CA GLN A 203 -8.93 4.04 -4.72
C GLN A 203 -7.73 3.32 -4.10
N ILE A 204 -7.12 2.36 -4.80
CA ILE A 204 -5.87 1.70 -4.42
C ILE A 204 -4.76 2.73 -4.20
N LEU A 205 -4.61 3.68 -5.12
CA LEU A 205 -3.61 4.75 -5.00
C LEU A 205 -3.87 5.63 -3.76
N ALA A 206 -5.12 6.02 -3.51
CA ALA A 206 -5.47 6.83 -2.34
C ALA A 206 -5.21 6.10 -1.01
N ASP A 207 -5.52 4.80 -0.95
CA ASP A 207 -5.33 3.99 0.27
C ASP A 207 -3.84 3.72 0.54
N TYR A 208 -3.06 3.43 -0.50
CA TYR A 208 -1.60 3.32 -0.40
C TYR A 208 -0.96 4.63 0.07
N GLN A 209 -1.39 5.77 -0.46
CA GLN A 209 -0.87 7.07 -0.06
C GLN A 209 -1.20 7.40 1.41
N ALA A 210 -2.36 6.96 1.91
CA ALA A 210 -2.76 7.09 3.30
C ALA A 210 -1.93 6.21 4.25
N LEU A 211 -1.65 4.95 3.88
CA LEU A 211 -0.79 4.04 4.65
C LEU A 211 0.61 4.62 4.89
N LEU A 212 1.18 5.29 3.88
CA LEU A 212 2.51 5.88 3.95
C LEU A 212 2.50 7.38 4.33
N SER A 213 1.44 7.88 4.95
CA SER A 213 1.27 9.31 5.25
C SER A 213 2.05 9.83 6.47
N SER A 214 2.62 8.93 7.27
CA SER A 214 3.38 9.24 8.49
C SER A 214 4.88 9.09 8.28
N ASP A 215 5.67 10.09 8.68
CA ASP A 215 7.14 10.04 8.71
C ASP A 215 7.70 9.72 10.12
N ILE A 216 6.84 9.34 11.07
CA ILE A 216 7.27 8.87 12.40
C ILE A 216 8.19 7.64 12.21
N PRO A 217 9.29 7.48 12.97
CA PRO A 217 10.10 6.25 12.93
C PRO A 217 9.27 5.00 13.21
N LEU A 218 9.64 3.86 12.62
CA LEU A 218 9.09 2.56 12.99
C LEU A 218 9.70 2.09 14.31
N THR A 219 9.07 1.11 14.96
CA THR A 219 9.61 0.39 16.11
C THR A 219 9.81 -1.08 15.78
N GLY A 220 10.61 -1.81 16.58
CA GLY A 220 10.71 -3.27 16.44
C GLY A 220 9.35 -3.97 16.54
N ASN A 221 8.45 -3.47 17.41
CA ASN A 221 7.07 -3.97 17.52
C ASN A 221 6.23 -3.77 16.25
N ASP A 222 6.45 -2.68 15.51
CA ASP A 222 5.76 -2.45 14.22
C ASP A 222 6.23 -3.48 13.17
N LEU A 223 7.53 -3.81 13.15
CA LEU A 223 8.12 -4.80 12.25
C LEU A 223 7.77 -6.25 12.63
N ASP A 224 7.75 -6.60 13.92
CA ASP A 224 7.24 -7.89 14.39
C ASP A 224 5.76 -8.08 14.05
N CYS A 225 4.94 -7.06 14.31
CA CYS A 225 3.53 -7.05 13.90
C CYS A 225 3.40 -7.26 12.39
N ALA A 226 4.26 -6.61 11.59
CA ALA A 226 4.30 -6.81 10.16
C ALA A 226 4.62 -8.26 9.77
N VAL A 227 5.67 -8.86 10.35
CA VAL A 227 6.03 -10.28 10.10
C VAL A 227 4.89 -11.23 10.48
N ARG A 228 4.17 -10.96 11.58
CA ARG A 228 2.97 -11.73 11.96
C ARG A 228 1.88 -11.63 10.88
N GLN A 229 1.60 -10.44 10.34
CA GLN A 229 0.65 -10.29 9.24
C GLN A 229 1.11 -11.00 7.95
N LEU A 230 2.40 -10.92 7.59
CA LEU A 230 2.94 -11.65 6.43
C LEU A 230 2.78 -13.16 6.58
N GLN A 231 3.06 -13.72 7.76
CA GLN A 231 2.88 -15.16 7.99
C GLN A 231 1.41 -15.59 8.00
N GLN A 232 0.52 -14.81 8.61
CA GLN A 232 -0.93 -15.06 8.52
C GLN A 232 -1.42 -15.09 7.07
N ARG A 233 -0.89 -14.18 6.24
CA ARG A 233 -1.20 -14.08 4.82
C ARG A 233 -0.61 -15.24 3.99
N HIS A 234 0.58 -15.72 4.34
CA HIS A 234 1.14 -16.94 3.77
C HIS A 234 0.29 -18.18 4.12
N GLN A 235 -0.11 -18.32 5.38
CA GLN A 235 -0.96 -19.41 5.85
C GLN A 235 -2.33 -19.39 5.15
N LEU A 236 -2.98 -18.22 5.06
CA LEU A 236 -4.24 -18.04 4.33
C LEU A 236 -4.14 -18.50 2.87
N LEU A 237 -3.00 -18.24 2.20
CA LEU A 237 -2.78 -18.67 0.82
C LEU A 237 -2.72 -20.20 0.68
N ALA A 238 -2.12 -20.87 1.67
CA ALA A 238 -2.04 -22.33 1.75
C ALA A 238 -3.40 -22.97 2.09
N ASP A 239 -4.11 -22.43 3.09
CA ASP A 239 -5.43 -22.91 3.50
C ASP A 239 -6.49 -22.72 2.40
N SER A 240 -6.34 -21.66 1.60
CA SER A 240 -7.18 -21.35 0.42
C SER A 240 -6.81 -22.16 -0.83
N ALA A 241 -6.16 -23.33 -0.69
CA ALA A 241 -5.88 -24.23 -1.81
C ALA A 241 -7.04 -25.19 -2.12
N ASP A 242 -7.86 -25.57 -1.12
CA ASP A 242 -8.63 -26.83 -1.18
C ASP A 242 -10.13 -26.77 -0.76
N ASN A 243 -10.70 -25.61 -0.36
CA ASN A 243 -11.86 -25.62 0.55
C ASN A 243 -13.17 -24.90 0.14
N ASP A 244 -13.24 -24.11 -0.94
CA ASP A 244 -14.47 -23.43 -1.37
C ASP A 244 -14.48 -23.17 -2.89
N ASP A 245 -15.49 -23.70 -3.60
CA ASP A 245 -15.65 -23.59 -5.06
C ASP A 245 -16.16 -22.21 -5.52
N GLU A 246 -16.69 -21.38 -4.61
CA GLU A 246 -17.24 -20.04 -4.91
C GLU A 246 -16.20 -18.92 -4.69
N LEU A 247 -15.18 -19.17 -3.86
CA LEU A 247 -14.14 -18.22 -3.50
C LEU A 247 -12.91 -18.32 -4.40
N VAL A 248 -12.46 -17.18 -4.95
CA VAL A 248 -11.35 -17.13 -5.90
C VAL A 248 -10.18 -16.27 -5.40
N ILE A 249 -8.98 -16.84 -5.50
CA ILE A 249 -7.70 -16.10 -5.53
C ILE A 249 -7.24 -16.06 -6.99
N PRO A 250 -7.19 -14.89 -7.66
CA PRO A 250 -6.74 -14.80 -9.04
C PRO A 250 -5.32 -15.38 -9.23
N PRO A 251 -5.01 -16.09 -10.33
CA PRO A 251 -3.70 -16.73 -10.50
C PRO A 251 -2.50 -15.79 -10.35
N THR A 252 -2.59 -14.56 -10.90
CA THR A 252 -1.56 -13.53 -10.72
C THR A 252 -1.37 -13.15 -9.25
N VAL A 253 -2.45 -13.10 -8.46
CA VAL A 253 -2.41 -12.83 -7.03
C VAL A 253 -1.70 -13.98 -6.31
N ARG A 254 -2.19 -15.22 -6.51
CA ARG A 254 -1.62 -16.43 -5.89
C ARG A 254 -0.12 -16.56 -6.14
N ASN A 255 0.31 -16.45 -7.39
CA ASN A 255 1.71 -16.58 -7.79
C ASN A 255 2.55 -15.43 -7.21
N THR A 256 2.09 -14.18 -7.33
CA THR A 256 2.86 -13.02 -6.84
C THR A 256 3.01 -13.04 -5.33
N VAL A 257 1.99 -13.46 -4.56
CA VAL A 257 2.08 -13.58 -3.10
C VAL A 257 3.05 -14.70 -2.72
N ASN A 258 2.93 -15.87 -3.35
CA ASN A 258 3.86 -16.98 -3.16
C ASN A 258 5.33 -16.55 -3.38
N ASP A 259 5.58 -15.79 -4.45
CA ASP A 259 6.94 -15.44 -4.89
C ASP A 259 7.52 -14.19 -4.21
N LYS A 260 6.70 -13.23 -3.77
CA LYS A 260 7.16 -11.92 -3.28
C LYS A 260 7.00 -11.70 -1.79
N LEU A 261 6.08 -12.39 -1.11
CA LEU A 261 5.75 -12.08 0.29
C LEU A 261 6.95 -12.26 1.21
N GLN A 262 7.68 -13.37 1.07
CA GLN A 262 8.93 -13.62 1.81
C GLN A 262 10.08 -12.71 1.32
N THR A 263 10.17 -12.43 0.02
CA THR A 263 11.18 -11.52 -0.53
C THR A 263 11.01 -10.08 -0.02
N SER A 264 9.80 -9.66 0.38
CA SER A 264 9.60 -8.35 1.01
C SER A 264 10.31 -8.21 2.37
N LEU A 265 10.61 -9.33 3.04
CA LEU A 265 11.41 -9.39 4.26
C LEU A 265 12.93 -9.52 3.94
N GLN A 266 13.28 -10.28 2.91
CA GLN A 266 14.67 -10.44 2.45
C GLN A 266 15.24 -9.18 1.78
N GLY A 267 14.37 -8.31 1.26
CA GLY A 267 14.72 -7.04 0.61
C GLY A 267 14.70 -5.83 1.55
N LEU A 268 14.86 -6.04 2.87
CA LEU A 268 15.00 -4.98 3.85
C LEU A 268 16.22 -4.08 3.54
N PRO A 269 16.11 -2.75 3.68
CA PRO A 269 17.28 -1.88 3.66
C PRO A 269 18.26 -2.19 4.80
N ASP A 270 19.57 -2.13 4.52
CA ASP A 270 20.63 -2.49 5.50
C ASP A 270 20.53 -1.66 6.79
N ASP A 271 20.20 -0.37 6.70
CA ASP A 271 20.05 0.53 7.86
C ASP A 271 18.85 0.13 8.75
N VAL A 272 17.73 -0.25 8.12
CA VAL A 272 16.54 -0.76 8.82
C VAL A 272 16.83 -2.11 9.46
N ALA A 273 17.50 -3.03 8.75
CA ALA A 273 17.83 -4.36 9.24
C ALA A 273 18.82 -4.33 10.42
N ASN A 274 19.89 -3.54 10.32
CA ASN A 274 20.89 -3.43 11.40
C ASN A 274 20.31 -2.80 12.67
N HIS A 275 19.49 -1.75 12.56
CA HIS A 275 18.83 -1.15 13.74
C HIS A 275 17.79 -2.13 14.33
N TRP A 276 17.09 -2.90 13.51
CA TRP A 276 16.17 -3.92 14.04
C TRP A 276 16.92 -5.03 14.79
N GLU A 277 18.07 -5.47 14.30
CA GLU A 277 18.97 -6.42 14.98
C GLU A 277 19.47 -5.88 16.34
N GLU A 278 19.81 -4.59 16.44
CA GLU A 278 20.19 -3.96 17.71
C GLU A 278 19.06 -3.97 18.75
N LEU A 279 17.79 -3.92 18.31
CA LEU A 279 16.61 -3.91 19.17
C LEU A 279 16.07 -5.32 19.48
N GLN A 280 16.19 -6.26 18.53
CA GLN A 280 15.68 -7.64 18.62
C GLN A 280 16.66 -8.61 17.92
N PRO A 281 17.72 -9.06 18.60
CA PRO A 281 18.79 -9.84 18.00
C PRO A 281 18.35 -11.16 17.35
N GLY A 282 19.12 -11.60 16.36
CA GLY A 282 18.94 -12.82 15.57
C GLY A 282 18.06 -12.67 14.33
N ILE A 283 17.52 -11.47 14.05
CA ILE A 283 16.65 -11.25 12.89
C ILE A 283 17.42 -11.32 11.57
N ILE A 284 18.66 -10.80 11.52
CA ILE A 284 19.49 -10.87 10.31
C ILE A 284 19.82 -12.33 9.96
N ASP A 285 20.21 -13.14 10.93
CA ASP A 285 20.50 -14.56 10.73
C ASP A 285 19.24 -15.34 10.31
N ALA A 286 18.08 -15.03 10.90
CA ALA A 286 16.80 -15.63 10.53
C ALA A 286 16.40 -15.28 9.08
N ILE A 287 16.57 -14.01 8.68
CA ILE A 287 16.32 -13.55 7.30
C ILE A 287 17.27 -14.25 6.31
N ALA A 288 18.56 -14.33 6.63
CA ALA A 288 19.55 -15.00 5.79
C ALA A 288 19.19 -16.49 5.58
N ALA A 289 18.90 -17.22 6.67
CA ALA A 289 18.48 -18.61 6.63
C ALA A 289 17.16 -18.83 5.85
N SER A 290 16.22 -17.87 5.93
CA SER A 290 14.93 -17.93 5.23
C SER A 290 15.07 -18.17 3.72
N THR A 291 16.15 -17.66 3.10
CA THR A 291 16.47 -17.81 1.67
C THR A 291 16.50 -19.28 1.22
N LYS A 292 16.83 -20.19 2.14
CA LYS A 292 16.90 -21.64 1.89
C LYS A 292 15.78 -22.41 2.57
N GLU A 293 15.34 -21.96 3.75
CA GLU A 293 14.47 -22.72 4.65
C GLU A 293 13.04 -22.16 4.75
N GLY A 294 12.70 -21.18 3.91
CA GLY A 294 11.38 -20.57 3.86
C GLY A 294 11.06 -19.77 5.12
N TRP A 295 9.82 -19.84 5.59
CA TRP A 295 9.37 -19.14 6.80
C TRP A 295 9.85 -19.76 8.12
N LEU A 296 10.42 -20.97 8.13
CA LEU A 296 10.76 -21.69 9.37
C LEU A 296 11.73 -20.92 10.29
N PRO A 297 12.86 -20.34 9.81
CA PRO A 297 13.77 -19.59 10.68
C PRO A 297 13.12 -18.32 11.25
N ILE A 298 12.24 -17.67 10.48
CA ILE A 298 11.51 -16.46 10.90
C ILE A 298 10.52 -16.78 12.02
N THR A 299 9.82 -17.91 11.92
CA THR A 299 8.92 -18.38 12.99
C THR A 299 9.70 -18.70 14.26
N ALA A 300 10.77 -19.49 14.16
CA ALA A 300 11.58 -19.89 15.31
C ALA A 300 12.23 -18.68 16.02
N TRP A 301 12.75 -17.71 15.26
CA TRP A 301 13.28 -16.46 15.81
C TRP A 301 12.22 -15.70 16.59
N ARG A 302 11.01 -15.51 16.04
CA ARG A 302 9.96 -14.75 16.72
C ARG A 302 9.46 -15.45 17.98
N GLU A 303 9.36 -16.78 17.95
CA GLU A 303 9.00 -17.57 19.13
C GLU A 303 10.02 -17.35 20.27
N SER A 304 11.33 -17.29 19.97
CA SER A 304 12.35 -16.98 20.98
C SER A 304 12.34 -15.52 21.47
N GLN A 305 11.66 -14.59 20.80
CA GLN A 305 11.46 -13.21 21.30
C GLN A 305 10.31 -13.13 22.33
N SER A 306 9.60 -14.24 22.58
CA SER A 306 8.41 -14.29 23.44
C SER A 306 8.64 -15.01 24.79
N GLU A 307 9.89 -15.45 25.06
CA GLU A 307 10.33 -16.16 26.28
C GLU A 307 11.03 -15.23 27.29
#